data_AF-A0A5N0UW74-F1
#
_entry.id   AF-A0A5N0UW74-F1
#
_cell.length_a   1.000
_cell.length_b   1.000
_cell.length_c   1.000
_cell.angle_alpha   90.00
_cell.angle_beta   90.00
_cell.angle_gamma   90.00
#
_symmetry.space_group_name_H-M   'P 1'
#
loop_
_entity.id
_entity.type
_entity.pdbx_description
1 polymer ?
#
loop_
_entity_poly.entity_id
_entity_poly.type
_entity_poly.pdbx_seq_one_letter_code
_entity_poly.pdbx_strand_id
1 'polypeptide(L)'
;MRLSILDDGQRFRAKLFLTATSTMSRVDSPDIVKMLLYRPGFLTRALLDLTADAMRGPSYWTAGEREYLAMCTAQLHRCPFCIDSHAELTRIAGNGEISPDDPASARSELRAVREFLDEVTRNPDHVATTDIANLPGEAVAEALRVNLVWNIVNRLANAFGFVLRDGQLHSGTRALHRFGYRFPAFLLAEGEFTDHGDAVANLRHAVLVAPAITDPALRAAAAAGDPLPEPWGPYASTVRDASYKITDADLGRLVTAGLGEGEIFEITVAAAVGAALHSFDAGSRALGAA
;
A
#
# COMPACT_ATOMS: atom_id res chain seq x y z
N MET A 1 12.01 -9.23 -8.39
CA MET A 1 11.99 -8.06 -7.48
C MET A 1 13.34 -7.94 -6.79
N ARG A 2 13.60 -6.84 -6.08
CA ARG A 2 14.89 -6.63 -5.38
C ARG A 2 15.20 -7.66 -4.29
N LEU A 3 14.15 -8.24 -3.71
CA LEU A 3 14.24 -9.40 -2.84
C LEU A 3 13.82 -10.63 -3.62
N SER A 4 14.73 -11.61 -3.74
CA SER A 4 14.49 -12.86 -4.44
C SER A 4 13.41 -13.71 -3.75
N ILE A 5 13.31 -13.61 -2.43
CA ILE A 5 12.31 -14.30 -1.60
C ILE A 5 10.87 -13.87 -1.94
N LEU A 6 10.69 -12.71 -2.57
CA LEU A 6 9.38 -12.28 -3.07
C LEU A 6 9.04 -12.91 -4.41
N ASP A 7 9.98 -13.53 -5.12
CA ASP A 7 9.72 -14.29 -6.34
C ASP A 7 9.61 -15.81 -6.09
N ASP A 8 10.32 -16.33 -5.07
CA ASP A 8 10.42 -17.78 -4.83
C ASP A 8 10.08 -18.23 -3.40
N GLY A 9 9.86 -17.33 -2.46
CA GLY A 9 9.64 -17.64 -1.05
C GLY A 9 8.20 -18.02 -0.71
N GLN A 10 7.29 -18.02 -1.68
CA GLN A 10 5.88 -18.35 -1.45
C GLN A 10 5.70 -19.81 -1.03
N ARG A 11 4.63 -20.04 -0.27
CA ARG A 11 4.18 -21.38 0.08
C ARG A 11 3.71 -22.16 -1.16
N PHE A 12 3.75 -23.48 -1.07
CA PHE A 12 3.40 -24.38 -2.19
C PHE A 12 2.06 -24.03 -2.87
N ARG A 13 0.99 -23.80 -2.10
CA ARG A 13 -0.33 -23.44 -2.63
C ARG A 13 -0.32 -22.12 -3.43
N ALA A 14 0.46 -21.14 -2.99
CA ALA A 14 0.59 -19.86 -3.66
C ALA A 14 1.44 -19.99 -4.93
N LYS A 15 2.52 -20.78 -4.90
CA LYS A 15 3.31 -21.13 -6.09
C LYS A 15 2.43 -21.80 -7.16
N LEU A 16 1.63 -22.79 -6.76
CA LEU A 16 0.71 -23.48 -7.67
C LEU A 16 -0.29 -22.51 -8.30
N PHE A 17 -0.88 -21.62 -7.50
CA PHE A 17 -1.80 -20.59 -7.98
C PHE A 17 -1.13 -19.65 -8.98
N LEU A 18 0.03 -19.08 -8.64
CA LEU A 18 0.78 -18.15 -9.50
C LEU A 18 1.10 -18.80 -10.85
N THR A 19 1.64 -20.03 -10.84
CA THR A 19 1.95 -20.81 -12.06
C THR A 19 0.70 -21.09 -12.89
N ALA A 20 -0.41 -21.49 -12.26
CA ALA A 20 -1.65 -21.76 -12.97
C ALA A 20 -2.21 -20.50 -13.64
N THR A 21 -2.25 -19.38 -12.91
CA THR A 21 -2.78 -18.12 -13.45
C THR A 21 -1.91 -17.52 -14.54
N SER A 22 -0.58 -17.59 -14.40
CA SER A 22 0.34 -17.07 -15.42
C SER A 22 0.32 -17.93 -16.69
N THR A 23 0.22 -19.26 -16.54
CA THR A 23 0.08 -20.17 -17.69
C THR A 23 -1.23 -19.93 -18.45
N MET A 24 -2.35 -19.78 -17.73
CA MET A 24 -3.66 -19.56 -18.34
C MET A 24 -3.75 -18.20 -19.05
N SER A 25 -3.21 -17.14 -18.44
CA SER A 25 -3.23 -15.79 -19.01
C SER A 25 -2.12 -15.53 -20.03
N ARG A 26 -1.06 -16.35 -20.03
CA ARG A 26 0.20 -16.14 -20.76
C ARG A 26 0.90 -14.83 -20.40
N VAL A 27 0.65 -14.34 -19.19
CA VAL A 27 1.24 -13.12 -18.62
C VAL A 27 1.89 -13.49 -17.30
N ASP A 28 3.09 -12.99 -17.02
CA ASP A 28 3.73 -13.24 -15.71
C ASP A 28 2.86 -12.68 -14.58
N SER A 29 2.96 -13.26 -13.39
CA SER A 29 2.24 -12.76 -12.22
C SER A 29 2.75 -11.35 -11.86
N PRO A 30 1.85 -10.37 -11.64
CA PRO A 30 2.27 -9.02 -11.22
C PRO A 30 3.04 -9.06 -9.90
N ASP A 31 4.03 -8.18 -9.75
CA ASP A 31 4.91 -8.14 -8.57
C ASP A 31 4.12 -7.92 -7.27
N ILE A 32 3.08 -7.07 -7.31
CA ILE A 32 2.16 -6.89 -6.18
C ILE A 32 1.50 -8.22 -5.75
N VAL A 33 1.10 -9.08 -6.69
CA VAL A 33 0.48 -10.36 -6.37
C VAL A 33 1.50 -11.30 -5.72
N LYS A 34 2.73 -11.34 -6.23
CA LYS A 34 3.82 -12.15 -5.66
C LYS A 34 4.15 -11.71 -4.22
N MET A 35 4.22 -10.39 -3.98
CA MET A 35 4.44 -9.81 -2.65
C MET A 35 3.29 -10.15 -1.69
N LEU A 36 2.03 -9.97 -2.12
CA LEU A 36 0.85 -10.28 -1.30
C LEU A 36 0.77 -11.78 -0.94
N LEU A 37 1.33 -12.67 -1.76
CA LEU A 37 1.28 -14.11 -1.48
C LEU A 37 2.50 -14.66 -0.73
N TYR A 38 3.52 -13.84 -0.45
CA TYR A 38 4.72 -14.28 0.27
C TYR A 38 4.42 -14.65 1.73
N ARG A 39 3.87 -13.70 2.50
CA ARG A 39 3.51 -13.89 3.92
C ARG A 39 2.15 -13.29 4.25
N PRO A 40 1.07 -13.93 3.77
CA PRO A 40 -0.26 -13.35 3.88
C PRO A 40 -0.74 -13.09 5.32
N GLY A 41 -0.25 -13.84 6.31
CA GLY A 41 -0.62 -13.62 7.72
C GLY A 41 0.02 -12.38 8.34
N PHE A 42 1.15 -11.92 7.80
CA PHE A 42 1.89 -10.76 8.33
C PHE A 42 1.37 -9.43 7.80
N LEU A 43 1.00 -9.37 6.52
CA LEU A 43 0.58 -8.13 5.85
C LEU A 43 -0.76 -8.28 5.12
N THR A 44 -0.83 -9.28 4.25
CA THR A 44 -1.82 -9.31 3.16
C THR A 44 -3.25 -9.35 3.62
N ARG A 45 -3.58 -10.19 4.61
CA ARG A 45 -4.96 -10.30 5.08
C ARG A 45 -5.48 -8.94 5.55
N ALA A 46 -4.78 -8.32 6.50
CA ALA A 46 -5.18 -7.03 7.05
C ALA A 46 -5.14 -5.90 5.99
N LEU A 47 -4.13 -5.89 5.12
CA LEU A 47 -4.04 -4.90 4.04
C LEU A 47 -5.19 -5.05 3.04
N LEU A 48 -5.54 -6.27 2.63
CA LEU A 48 -6.61 -6.50 1.65
C LEU A 48 -8.00 -6.24 2.22
N ASP A 49 -8.23 -6.55 3.50
CA ASP A 49 -9.50 -6.24 4.17
C ASP A 49 -9.72 -4.71 4.17
N LEU A 50 -8.69 -3.93 4.52
CA LEU A 50 -8.71 -2.48 4.41
C LEU A 50 -8.89 -2.01 2.96
N THR A 51 -8.15 -2.60 2.01
CA THR A 51 -8.14 -2.17 0.60
C THR A 51 -9.49 -2.42 -0.09
N ALA A 52 -10.09 -3.59 0.11
CA ALA A 52 -11.34 -3.95 -0.54
C ALA A 52 -12.48 -3.02 -0.09
N ASP A 53 -12.52 -2.69 1.20
CA ASP A 53 -13.49 -1.73 1.75
C ASP A 53 -13.21 -0.31 1.23
N ALA A 54 -11.98 0.19 1.40
CA ALA A 54 -11.61 1.53 0.96
C ALA A 54 -11.89 1.76 -0.53
N MET A 55 -11.62 0.78 -1.41
CA MET A 55 -11.70 0.95 -2.86
C MET A 55 -13.05 0.53 -3.48
N ARG A 56 -13.82 -0.35 -2.83
CA ARG A 56 -15.06 -0.91 -3.40
C ARG A 56 -16.25 -0.93 -2.45
N GLY A 57 -16.06 -0.61 -1.17
CA GLY A 57 -17.15 -0.41 -0.22
C GLY A 57 -18.03 0.81 -0.56
N PRO A 58 -19.19 0.95 0.11
CA PRO A 58 -19.99 2.17 0.06
C PRO A 58 -19.13 3.39 0.38
N SER A 59 -19.28 4.47 -0.37
CA SER A 59 -18.49 5.69 -0.18
C SER A 59 -19.16 6.89 -0.84
N TYR A 60 -18.87 8.08 -0.31
CA TYR A 60 -19.13 9.35 -0.96
C TYR A 60 -18.39 9.47 -2.31
N TRP A 61 -17.24 8.83 -2.44
CA TRP A 61 -16.40 8.85 -3.63
C TRP A 61 -16.74 7.71 -4.58
N THR A 62 -16.85 8.02 -5.87
CA THR A 62 -17.06 6.97 -6.87
C THR A 62 -15.84 6.03 -6.94
N ALA A 63 -16.01 4.85 -7.54
CA ALA A 63 -14.88 3.96 -7.75
C ALA A 63 -13.77 4.65 -8.58
N GLY A 64 -14.12 5.40 -9.64
CA GLY A 64 -13.16 6.17 -10.43
C GLY A 64 -12.45 7.27 -9.64
N GLU A 65 -13.16 7.99 -8.77
CA GLU A 65 -12.56 9.02 -7.91
C GLU A 65 -11.55 8.42 -6.92
N ARG A 66 -11.84 7.24 -6.36
CA ARG A 66 -10.91 6.54 -5.46
C ARG A 66 -9.65 6.05 -6.19
N GLU A 67 -9.79 5.54 -7.41
CA GLU A 67 -8.64 5.18 -8.26
C GLU A 67 -7.82 6.43 -8.65
N TYR A 68 -8.48 7.56 -8.88
CA TYR A 68 -7.79 8.84 -9.13
C TYR A 68 -6.99 9.31 -7.90
N LEU A 69 -7.57 9.25 -6.70
CA LEU A 69 -6.85 9.57 -5.45
C LEU A 69 -5.66 8.62 -5.22
N ALA A 70 -5.81 7.33 -5.54
CA ALA A 70 -4.73 6.35 -5.52
C ALA A 70 -3.59 6.73 -6.47
N MET A 71 -3.93 7.13 -7.70
CA MET A 71 -2.97 7.63 -8.70
C MET A 71 -2.24 8.88 -8.21
N CYS A 72 -2.95 9.88 -7.67
CA CYS A 72 -2.31 11.08 -7.12
C CYS A 72 -1.35 10.75 -5.97
N THR A 73 -1.74 9.85 -5.07
CA THR A 73 -0.87 9.34 -4.00
C THR A 73 0.38 8.66 -4.59
N ALA A 74 0.24 7.92 -5.69
CA ALA A 74 1.37 7.29 -6.40
C ALA A 74 2.30 8.32 -7.07
N GLN A 75 1.75 9.42 -7.59
CA GLN A 75 2.54 10.53 -8.12
C GLN A 75 3.38 11.19 -7.02
N LEU A 76 2.80 11.42 -5.84
CA LEU A 76 3.50 11.94 -4.67
C LEU A 76 4.70 11.05 -4.28
N HIS A 77 4.48 9.74 -4.24
CA HIS A 77 5.53 8.76 -3.92
C HIS A 77 6.45 8.42 -5.10
N ARG A 78 6.22 9.00 -6.28
CA ARG A 78 6.98 8.72 -7.52
C ARG A 78 7.04 7.23 -7.82
N CYS A 79 5.90 6.54 -7.78
CA CYS A 79 5.79 5.10 -7.99
C CYS A 79 5.21 4.78 -9.39
N PRO A 80 6.03 4.50 -10.42
CA PRO A 80 5.54 4.32 -11.79
C PRO A 80 4.54 3.18 -11.93
N PHE A 81 4.79 2.05 -11.27
CA PHE A 81 3.89 0.88 -11.28
C PHE A 81 2.46 1.26 -10.88
N CYS A 82 2.31 2.02 -9.79
CA CYS A 82 1.01 2.45 -9.27
C CYS A 82 0.43 3.61 -10.07
N ILE A 83 1.26 4.56 -10.56
CA ILE A 83 0.80 5.64 -11.43
C ILE A 83 0.10 5.06 -12.68
N ASP A 84 0.76 4.16 -13.39
CA ASP A 84 0.23 3.60 -14.63
C ASP A 84 -0.99 2.71 -14.38
N SER A 85 -0.94 1.88 -13.33
CA SER A 85 -2.05 0.98 -12.98
C SER A 85 -3.31 1.74 -12.57
N HIS A 86 -3.18 2.78 -11.74
CA HIS A 86 -4.32 3.55 -11.27
C HIS A 86 -4.83 4.56 -12.31
N ALA A 87 -3.97 5.07 -13.20
CA ALA A 87 -4.45 5.82 -14.35
C ALA A 87 -5.38 4.96 -15.20
N GLU A 88 -5.01 3.72 -15.50
CA GLU A 88 -5.87 2.80 -16.25
C GLU A 88 -7.13 2.39 -15.47
N LEU A 89 -7.03 2.13 -14.17
CA LEU A 89 -8.20 1.85 -13.35
C LEU A 89 -9.16 3.03 -13.25
N THR A 90 -8.65 4.26 -13.25
CA THR A 90 -9.47 5.48 -13.31
C THR A 90 -10.27 5.51 -14.61
N ARG A 91 -9.66 5.18 -15.76
CA ARG A 91 -10.37 5.10 -17.05
C ARG A 91 -11.45 4.02 -17.05
N ILE A 92 -11.14 2.84 -16.51
CA ILE A 92 -12.08 1.70 -16.46
C ILE A 92 -13.24 1.97 -15.50
N ALA A 93 -12.97 2.50 -14.31
CA ALA A 93 -13.96 2.64 -13.24
C ALA A 93 -14.70 3.99 -13.26
N GLY A 94 -14.11 5.02 -13.86
CA GLY A 94 -14.65 6.38 -13.86
C GLY A 94 -15.76 6.63 -14.88
N ASN A 95 -16.04 5.70 -15.80
CA ASN A 95 -17.09 5.83 -16.83
C ASN A 95 -17.07 7.18 -17.60
N GLY A 96 -15.90 7.83 -17.69
CA GLY A 96 -15.72 9.14 -18.34
C GLY A 96 -15.98 10.38 -17.45
N GLU A 97 -16.40 10.20 -16.20
CA GLU A 97 -16.66 11.30 -15.24
C GLU A 97 -15.37 11.94 -14.73
N ILE A 98 -14.28 11.16 -14.69
CA ILE A 98 -12.96 11.61 -14.26
C ILE A 98 -11.90 11.07 -15.21
N SER A 99 -10.94 11.91 -15.55
CA SER A 99 -9.82 11.59 -16.42
C SER A 99 -8.51 11.61 -15.62
N PRO A 100 -7.67 10.56 -15.70
CA PRO A 100 -6.36 10.57 -15.07
C PRO A 100 -5.40 11.60 -15.70
N ASP A 101 -5.64 11.96 -16.96
CA ASP A 101 -4.78 12.82 -17.76
C ASP A 101 -5.21 14.30 -17.70
N ASP A 102 -6.38 14.59 -17.10
CA ASP A 102 -6.91 15.95 -16.96
C ASP A 102 -7.36 16.23 -15.51
N PRO A 103 -6.52 16.87 -14.69
CA PRO A 103 -6.88 17.26 -13.33
C PRO A 103 -8.08 18.21 -13.23
N ALA A 104 -8.44 18.92 -14.31
CA ALA A 104 -9.61 19.80 -14.32
C ALA A 104 -10.93 19.00 -14.32
N SER A 105 -10.91 17.73 -14.74
CA SER A 105 -12.06 16.82 -14.72
C SER A 105 -12.54 16.48 -13.30
N ALA A 106 -11.64 16.53 -12.30
CA ALA A 106 -12.00 16.29 -10.91
C ALA A 106 -12.90 17.40 -10.36
N ARG A 107 -14.04 17.09 -9.73
CA ARG A 107 -14.89 18.10 -9.08
C ARG A 107 -14.20 18.80 -7.90
N SER A 108 -14.75 19.93 -7.46
CA SER A 108 -14.17 20.76 -6.39
C SER A 108 -13.89 20.00 -5.10
N GLU A 109 -14.80 19.14 -4.68
CA GLU A 109 -14.68 18.34 -3.46
C GLU A 109 -13.50 17.36 -3.55
N LEU A 110 -13.33 16.72 -4.70
CA LEU A 110 -12.25 15.78 -4.94
C LEU A 110 -10.89 16.50 -4.98
N ARG A 111 -10.83 17.70 -5.57
CA ARG A 111 -9.61 18.53 -5.57
C ARG A 111 -9.22 18.95 -4.15
N ALA A 112 -10.19 19.40 -3.35
CA ALA A 112 -9.98 19.79 -1.97
C ALA A 112 -9.47 18.62 -1.11
N VAL A 113 -10.10 17.44 -1.20
CA VAL A 113 -9.65 16.28 -0.44
C VAL A 113 -8.29 15.78 -0.94
N ARG A 114 -8.01 15.83 -2.24
CA ARG A 114 -6.68 15.49 -2.80
C ARG A 114 -5.60 16.38 -2.18
N GLU A 115 -5.81 17.68 -2.13
CA GLU A 115 -4.87 18.65 -1.55
C GLU A 115 -4.65 18.40 -0.06
N PHE A 116 -5.71 18.12 0.68
CA PHE A 116 -5.62 17.70 2.08
C PHE A 116 -4.80 16.40 2.27
N LEU A 117 -5.05 15.37 1.46
CA LEU A 117 -4.31 14.10 1.52
C LEU A 117 -2.81 14.28 1.20
N ASP A 118 -2.53 15.16 0.25
CA ASP A 118 -1.18 15.57 -0.15
C ASP A 118 -0.45 16.29 0.98
N GLU A 119 -1.13 17.19 1.70
CA GLU A 119 -0.56 17.93 2.82
C GLU A 119 -0.32 17.02 4.03
N VAL A 120 -1.32 16.25 4.46
CA VAL A 120 -1.18 15.35 5.62
C VAL A 120 -0.13 14.27 5.40
N THR A 121 0.11 13.86 4.16
CA THR A 121 1.18 12.89 3.84
C THR A 121 2.57 13.52 3.93
N ARG A 122 2.73 14.81 3.59
CA ARG A 122 4.03 15.50 3.61
C ARG A 122 4.35 16.08 4.98
N ASN A 123 3.35 16.62 5.67
CA ASN A 123 3.48 17.38 6.90
C ASN A 123 2.47 16.90 7.97
N PRO A 124 2.56 15.63 8.43
CA PRO A 124 1.60 15.07 9.39
C PRO A 124 1.57 15.80 10.75
N ASP A 125 2.61 16.56 11.09
CA ASP A 125 2.65 17.35 12.33
C ASP A 125 1.85 18.67 12.25
N HIS A 126 1.47 19.10 11.03
CA HIS A 126 0.84 20.39 10.77
C HIS A 126 -0.36 20.27 9.82
N VAL A 127 -1.39 19.54 10.27
CA VAL A 127 -2.60 19.31 9.46
C VAL A 127 -3.59 20.46 9.59
N ALA A 128 -3.86 21.16 8.48
CA ALA A 128 -4.94 22.13 8.36
C ALA A 128 -6.18 21.50 7.70
N THR A 129 -7.37 21.88 8.16
CA THR A 129 -8.66 21.35 7.66
C THR A 129 -9.52 22.40 6.96
N THR A 130 -9.02 23.64 6.81
CA THR A 130 -9.77 24.77 6.23
C THR A 130 -10.33 24.45 4.85
N ASP A 131 -9.54 23.79 4.00
CA ASP A 131 -9.91 23.52 2.59
C ASP A 131 -10.97 22.42 2.46
N ILE A 132 -11.13 21.58 3.48
CA ILE A 132 -12.10 20.49 3.53
C ILE A 132 -13.28 20.76 4.47
N ALA A 133 -13.40 21.99 5.02
CA ALA A 133 -14.40 22.32 6.03
C ALA A 133 -15.86 22.12 5.57
N ASN A 134 -16.10 22.15 4.26
CA ASN A 134 -17.43 21.95 3.66
C ASN A 134 -17.71 20.49 3.26
N LEU A 135 -16.74 19.58 3.42
CA LEU A 135 -16.92 18.16 3.13
C LEU A 135 -17.55 17.44 4.34
N PRO A 136 -18.41 16.43 4.10
CA PRO A 136 -18.81 15.52 5.17
C PRO A 136 -17.57 14.86 5.79
N GLY A 137 -17.48 14.82 7.13
CA GLY A 137 -16.33 14.23 7.81
C GLY A 137 -16.09 12.77 7.43
N GLU A 138 -17.17 12.01 7.20
CA GLU A 138 -17.11 10.63 6.70
C GLU A 138 -16.43 10.54 5.32
N ALA A 139 -16.74 11.46 4.39
CA ALA A 139 -16.10 11.49 3.08
C ALA A 139 -14.58 11.70 3.20
N VAL A 140 -14.14 12.57 4.12
CA VAL A 140 -12.70 12.77 4.35
C VAL A 140 -12.07 11.53 5.00
N ALA A 141 -12.76 10.88 5.94
CA ALA A 141 -12.29 9.64 6.57
C ALA A 141 -12.15 8.49 5.56
N GLU A 142 -13.09 8.35 4.62
CA GLU A 142 -13.01 7.39 3.51
C GLU A 142 -11.80 7.66 2.61
N ALA A 143 -11.55 8.93 2.26
CA ALA A 143 -10.40 9.34 1.46
C ALA A 143 -9.07 9.08 2.20
N LEU A 144 -9.02 9.28 3.53
CA LEU A 144 -7.87 8.93 4.36
C LEU A 144 -7.57 7.43 4.33
N ARG A 145 -8.59 6.56 4.32
CA ARG A 145 -8.39 5.10 4.19
C ARG A 145 -7.81 4.73 2.82
N VAL A 146 -8.26 5.38 1.73
CA VAL A 146 -7.65 5.23 0.40
C VAL A 146 -6.19 5.66 0.43
N ASN A 147 -5.89 6.84 1.00
CA ASN A 147 -4.52 7.34 1.11
C ASN A 147 -3.64 6.40 1.94
N LEU A 148 -4.13 5.86 3.06
CA LEU A 148 -3.40 4.91 3.91
C LEU A 148 -2.95 3.69 3.11
N VAL A 149 -3.85 3.06 2.37
CA VAL A 149 -3.55 1.88 1.53
C VAL A 149 -2.44 2.21 0.54
N TRP A 150 -2.59 3.30 -0.22
CA TRP A 150 -1.66 3.59 -1.31
C TRP A 150 -0.35 4.20 -0.83
N ASN A 151 -0.32 4.91 0.31
CA ASN A 151 0.94 5.27 0.98
C ASN A 151 1.80 4.04 1.29
N ILE A 152 1.17 2.95 1.75
CA ILE A 152 1.85 1.67 2.05
C ILE A 152 2.32 1.03 0.75
N VAL A 153 1.40 0.76 -0.18
CA VAL A 153 1.71 0.02 -1.41
C VAL A 153 2.75 0.74 -2.25
N ASN A 154 2.69 2.08 -2.37
CA ASN A 154 3.65 2.84 -3.17
C ASN A 154 5.08 2.74 -2.61
N ARG A 155 5.23 2.80 -1.28
CA ARG A 155 6.54 2.62 -0.63
C ARG A 155 7.08 1.21 -0.83
N LEU A 156 6.24 0.19 -0.70
CA LEU A 156 6.63 -1.20 -0.90
C LEU A 156 7.00 -1.47 -2.37
N ALA A 157 6.19 -0.98 -3.31
CA ALA A 157 6.46 -1.10 -4.73
C ALA A 157 7.79 -0.44 -5.11
N ASN A 158 8.04 0.77 -4.59
CA ASN A 158 9.29 1.48 -4.77
C ASN A 158 10.48 0.76 -4.12
N ALA A 159 10.34 0.24 -2.89
CA ALA A 159 11.42 -0.44 -2.17
C ALA A 159 11.78 -1.79 -2.82
N PHE A 160 10.78 -2.58 -3.19
CA PHE A 160 10.97 -3.90 -3.79
C PHE A 160 11.17 -3.88 -5.31
N GLY A 161 11.06 -2.70 -5.94
CA GLY A 161 11.36 -2.50 -7.35
C GLY A 161 10.33 -3.16 -8.25
N PHE A 162 9.05 -2.88 -8.01
CA PHE A 162 7.98 -3.39 -8.85
C PHE A 162 8.11 -2.88 -10.27
N VAL A 163 7.91 -3.78 -11.22
CA VAL A 163 7.90 -3.46 -12.64
C VAL A 163 6.62 -3.93 -13.28
N LEU A 164 6.05 -3.08 -14.12
CA LEU A 164 4.89 -3.41 -14.93
C LEU A 164 5.40 -4.05 -16.23
N ARG A 165 5.28 -5.38 -16.36
CA ARG A 165 5.74 -6.12 -17.53
C ARG A 165 4.69 -6.10 -18.65
N ASP A 166 5.12 -6.39 -19.87
CA ASP A 166 4.23 -6.45 -21.04
C ASP A 166 3.01 -7.33 -20.79
N GLY A 167 1.83 -6.82 -21.15
CA GLY A 167 0.55 -7.50 -20.96
C GLY A 167 -0.03 -7.45 -19.53
N GLN A 168 0.73 -7.04 -18.51
CA GLN A 168 0.25 -6.99 -17.12
C GLN A 168 -0.71 -5.84 -16.86
N LEU A 169 -0.57 -4.69 -17.54
CA LEU A 169 -1.42 -3.53 -17.28
C LEU A 169 -2.90 -3.87 -17.48
N HIS A 170 -3.30 -4.18 -18.71
CA HIS A 170 -4.70 -4.42 -19.03
C HIS A 170 -5.27 -5.69 -18.38
N SER A 171 -4.47 -6.76 -18.25
CA SER A 171 -4.93 -8.01 -17.64
C SER A 171 -5.07 -7.88 -16.12
N GLY A 172 -4.10 -7.21 -15.48
CA GLY A 172 -4.07 -6.93 -14.04
C GLY A 172 -5.16 -5.97 -13.61
N THR A 173 -5.32 -4.83 -14.30
CA THR A 173 -6.36 -3.83 -13.96
C THR A 173 -7.76 -4.39 -14.20
N ARG A 174 -7.96 -5.19 -15.25
CA ARG A 174 -9.24 -5.89 -15.48
C ARG A 174 -9.54 -6.91 -14.38
N ALA A 175 -8.55 -7.68 -13.94
CA ALA A 175 -8.71 -8.61 -12.83
C ALA A 175 -9.03 -7.87 -11.52
N LEU A 176 -8.29 -6.81 -11.20
CA LEU A 176 -8.54 -5.96 -10.02
C LEU A 176 -9.94 -5.35 -10.05
N HIS A 177 -10.35 -4.79 -11.19
CA HIS A 177 -11.69 -4.25 -11.38
C HIS A 177 -12.77 -5.34 -11.21
N ARG A 178 -12.53 -6.54 -11.75
CA ARG A 178 -13.48 -7.66 -11.69
C ARG A 178 -13.63 -8.25 -10.29
N PHE A 179 -12.54 -8.38 -9.55
CA PHE A 179 -12.52 -9.07 -8.25
C PHE A 179 -12.52 -8.10 -7.05
N GLY A 180 -12.41 -6.80 -7.29
CA GLY A 180 -12.53 -5.76 -6.27
C GLY A 180 -11.50 -5.90 -5.16
N TYR A 181 -10.23 -6.12 -5.52
CA TYR A 181 -9.11 -6.27 -4.58
C TYR A 181 -9.18 -7.49 -3.65
N ARG A 182 -10.06 -8.47 -3.94
CA ARG A 182 -10.19 -9.69 -3.12
C ARG A 182 -9.35 -10.85 -3.66
N PHE A 183 -8.88 -11.69 -2.74
CA PHE A 183 -8.18 -12.93 -3.03
C PHE A 183 -8.94 -14.15 -2.48
N PRO A 184 -8.80 -15.33 -3.10
CA PRO A 184 -9.31 -16.57 -2.54
C PRO A 184 -8.78 -16.82 -1.11
N ALA A 185 -9.69 -17.04 -0.15
CA ALA A 185 -9.35 -17.17 1.27
C ALA A 185 -8.31 -18.27 1.55
N PHE A 186 -8.33 -19.36 0.79
CA PHE A 186 -7.36 -20.45 0.95
C PHE A 186 -5.91 -20.03 0.69
N LEU A 187 -5.68 -19.00 -0.14
CA LEU A 187 -4.34 -18.44 -0.37
C LEU A 187 -3.86 -17.66 0.85
N LEU A 188 -4.80 -16.96 1.50
CA LEU A 188 -4.54 -16.08 2.63
C LEU A 188 -4.52 -16.79 3.99
N ALA A 189 -4.90 -18.07 4.06
CA ALA A 189 -5.01 -18.84 5.30
C ALA A 189 -3.63 -19.10 5.97
N GLU A 190 -3.10 -18.12 6.69
CA GLU A 190 -1.87 -18.19 7.49
C GLU A 190 -2.12 -17.56 8.87
N GLY A 191 -1.58 -18.19 9.92
CA GLY A 191 -1.59 -17.66 11.28
C GLY A 191 -2.98 -17.55 11.89
N GLU A 192 -3.01 -17.14 13.14
CA GLU A 192 -4.23 -16.74 13.84
C GLU A 192 -4.67 -15.36 13.34
N PHE A 193 -5.98 -15.15 13.20
CA PHE A 193 -6.54 -13.84 12.88
C PHE A 193 -7.18 -13.27 14.14
N THR A 194 -6.65 -12.16 14.62
CA THR A 194 -7.26 -11.40 15.71
C THR A 194 -8.02 -10.23 15.10
N ASP A 195 -9.33 -10.21 15.30
CA ASP A 195 -10.16 -9.08 14.91
C ASP A 195 -10.27 -8.08 16.07
N HIS A 196 -9.73 -6.89 15.85
CA HIS A 196 -9.78 -5.75 16.76
C HIS A 196 -10.97 -4.82 16.47
N GLY A 197 -11.88 -5.20 15.56
CA GLY A 197 -13.11 -4.46 15.25
C GLY A 197 -12.93 -3.28 14.29
N ASP A 198 -11.70 -2.99 13.87
CA ASP A 198 -11.38 -2.01 12.82
C ASP A 198 -10.21 -2.50 11.96
N ALA A 199 -10.32 -2.32 10.64
CA ALA A 199 -9.33 -2.81 9.69
C ALA A 199 -7.95 -2.15 9.85
N VAL A 200 -7.89 -0.87 10.28
CA VAL A 200 -6.62 -0.18 10.54
C VAL A 200 -5.99 -0.71 11.83
N ALA A 201 -6.78 -0.98 12.87
CA ALA A 201 -6.31 -1.64 14.08
C ALA A 201 -5.78 -3.06 13.79
N ASN A 202 -6.45 -3.83 12.93
CA ASN A 202 -6.00 -5.14 12.48
C ASN A 202 -4.67 -5.08 11.74
N LEU A 203 -4.49 -4.08 10.86
CA LEU A 203 -3.23 -3.84 10.15
C LEU A 203 -2.09 -3.49 11.11
N ARG A 204 -2.33 -2.60 12.07
CA ARG A 204 -1.36 -2.26 13.12
C ARG A 204 -0.91 -3.49 13.90
N HIS A 205 -1.86 -4.29 14.37
CA HIS A 205 -1.55 -5.49 15.14
C HIS A 205 -0.74 -6.49 14.32
N ALA A 206 -1.19 -6.80 13.10
CA ALA A 206 -0.53 -7.79 12.24
C ALA A 206 0.95 -7.43 11.96
N VAL A 207 1.20 -6.15 11.66
CA VAL A 207 2.53 -5.70 11.23
C VAL A 207 3.46 -5.35 12.40
N LEU A 208 2.94 -4.88 13.54
CA LEU A 208 3.77 -4.34 14.63
C LEU A 208 3.81 -5.22 15.88
N VAL A 209 2.79 -6.04 16.11
CA VAL A 209 2.62 -6.77 17.38
C VAL A 209 2.67 -8.28 17.19
N ALA A 210 2.00 -8.81 16.18
CA ALA A 210 1.87 -10.25 15.97
C ALA A 210 3.26 -10.93 15.81
N PRO A 211 3.40 -12.22 16.20
CA PRO A 211 4.65 -12.96 16.04
C PRO A 211 5.16 -12.97 14.59
N ALA A 212 6.46 -12.75 14.43
CA ALA A 212 7.11 -12.60 13.14
C ALA A 212 8.60 -13.07 13.23
N ILE A 213 9.39 -12.91 12.17
CA ILE A 213 10.83 -13.22 12.18
C ILE A 213 11.56 -12.18 13.03
N THR A 214 11.21 -10.91 12.86
CA THR A 214 11.83 -9.76 13.53
C THR A 214 11.14 -9.45 14.85
N ASP A 215 11.93 -8.96 15.80
CA ASP A 215 11.47 -8.54 17.12
C ASP A 215 10.39 -7.43 17.00
N PRO A 216 9.27 -7.51 17.73
CA PRO A 216 8.24 -6.47 17.72
C PRO A 216 8.77 -5.07 18.04
N ALA A 217 9.75 -4.92 18.94
CA ALA A 217 10.35 -3.63 19.27
C ALA A 217 11.14 -3.05 18.09
N LEU A 218 11.82 -3.90 17.31
CA LEU A 218 12.53 -3.49 16.09
C LEU A 218 11.54 -2.97 15.04
N ARG A 219 10.42 -3.68 14.84
CA ARG A 219 9.35 -3.24 13.92
C ARG A 219 8.68 -1.95 14.39
N ALA A 220 8.39 -1.83 15.69
CA ALA A 220 7.80 -0.64 16.27
C ALA A 220 8.72 0.58 16.09
N ALA A 221 10.03 0.45 16.34
CA ALA A 221 10.99 1.52 16.12
C ALA A 221 11.07 1.93 14.63
N ALA A 222 11.11 0.96 13.71
CA ALA A 222 11.05 1.25 12.27
C ALA A 222 9.76 1.97 11.85
N ALA A 223 8.63 1.60 12.46
CA ALA A 223 7.33 2.19 12.22
C ALA A 223 7.17 3.59 12.85
N ALA A 224 7.81 3.88 13.97
CA ALA A 224 7.82 5.19 14.60
C ALA A 224 8.82 6.15 13.93
N GLY A 225 9.88 5.62 13.31
CA GLY A 225 11.03 6.42 12.88
C GLY A 225 12.01 6.67 14.04
N ASP A 226 11.98 5.81 15.05
CA ASP A 226 12.90 5.88 16.20
C ASP A 226 14.33 5.44 15.79
N PRO A 227 15.35 5.79 16.59
CA PRO A 227 16.70 5.31 16.36
C PRO A 227 16.78 3.79 16.31
N LEU A 228 17.40 3.28 15.24
CA LEU A 228 17.62 1.86 14.99
C LEU A 228 19.13 1.57 14.84
N PRO A 229 19.60 0.37 15.21
CA PRO A 229 20.99 -0.01 14.99
C PRO A 229 21.31 -0.08 13.50
N GLU A 230 22.58 0.12 13.14
CA GLU A 230 23.05 -0.15 11.79
C GLU A 230 22.90 -1.66 11.44
N PRO A 231 22.52 -2.00 10.20
CA PRO A 231 22.26 -1.11 9.07
C PRO A 231 20.78 -0.67 8.92
N TRP A 232 19.94 -0.89 9.93
CA TRP A 232 18.49 -0.67 9.83
C TRP A 232 18.09 0.81 9.79
N GLY A 233 18.74 1.67 10.56
CA GLY A 233 18.36 3.09 10.67
C GLY A 233 18.29 3.83 9.34
N PRO A 234 19.39 3.93 8.58
CA PRO A 234 19.38 4.62 7.29
C PRO A 234 18.41 3.99 6.28
N TYR A 235 18.28 2.66 6.30
CA TYR A 235 17.37 1.95 5.40
C TYR A 235 15.90 2.25 5.71
N ALA A 236 15.49 2.12 6.97
CA ALA A 236 14.11 2.36 7.40
C ALA A 236 13.69 3.82 7.15
N SER A 237 14.55 4.81 7.43
CA SER A 237 14.27 6.21 7.07
C SER A 237 14.11 6.38 5.56
N THR A 238 14.96 5.74 4.75
CA THR A 238 14.80 5.81 3.29
C THR A 238 13.48 5.21 2.82
N VAL A 239 13.02 4.09 3.40
CA VAL A 239 11.71 3.51 3.09
C VAL A 239 10.58 4.48 3.43
N ARG A 240 10.65 5.16 4.58
CA ARG A 240 9.61 6.10 5.06
C ARG A 240 9.54 7.37 4.22
N ASP A 241 10.70 7.94 3.89
CA ASP A 241 10.79 9.33 3.45
C ASP A 241 11.11 9.44 1.95
N ALA A 242 11.76 8.43 1.37
CA ALA A 242 12.28 8.50 0.01
C ALA A 242 12.39 7.11 -0.66
N SER A 243 11.37 6.25 -0.52
CA SER A 243 11.41 4.86 -1.01
C SER A 243 11.79 4.75 -2.49
N TYR A 244 11.45 5.75 -3.31
CA TYR A 244 11.77 5.82 -4.73
C TYR A 244 13.29 5.94 -5.03
N LYS A 245 14.11 6.21 -4.01
CA LYS A 245 15.58 6.22 -4.10
C LYS A 245 16.22 4.87 -3.80
N ILE A 246 15.45 3.89 -3.30
CA ILE A 246 15.97 2.57 -2.98
C ILE A 246 16.35 1.84 -4.27
N THR A 247 17.55 1.28 -4.27
CA THR A 247 18.17 0.56 -5.38
C THR A 247 18.54 -0.86 -4.97
N ASP A 248 18.87 -1.70 -5.96
CA ASP A 248 19.34 -3.07 -5.73
C ASP A 248 20.61 -3.10 -4.86
N ALA A 249 21.46 -2.08 -4.97
CA ALA A 249 22.66 -1.93 -4.16
C ALA A 249 22.34 -1.69 -2.68
N ASP A 250 21.22 -1.04 -2.35
CA ASP A 250 20.83 -0.81 -0.96
C ASP A 250 20.40 -2.12 -0.29
N LEU A 251 19.57 -2.92 -0.97
CA LEU A 251 19.15 -4.25 -0.50
C LEU A 251 20.36 -5.21 -0.43
N GLY A 252 21.23 -5.17 -1.45
CA GLY A 252 22.44 -5.98 -1.48
C GLY A 252 23.39 -5.70 -0.31
N ARG A 253 23.46 -4.45 0.18
CA ARG A 253 24.25 -4.11 1.38
C ARG A 253 23.66 -4.72 2.65
N LEU A 254 22.33 -4.75 2.80
CA LEU A 254 21.67 -5.39 3.95
C LEU A 254 21.93 -6.90 3.98
N VAL A 255 21.80 -7.57 2.82
CA VAL A 255 22.10 -8.99 2.69
C VAL A 255 23.58 -9.27 2.96
N THR A 256 24.49 -8.44 2.42
CA THR A 256 25.94 -8.56 2.68
C THR A 256 26.29 -8.36 4.16
N ALA A 257 25.50 -7.55 4.89
CA ALA A 257 25.63 -7.37 6.34
C ALA A 257 25.07 -8.55 7.15
N GLY A 258 24.58 -9.61 6.50
CA GLY A 258 24.12 -10.84 7.13
C GLY A 258 22.63 -10.86 7.48
N LEU A 259 21.85 -9.86 7.04
CA LEU A 259 20.41 -9.81 7.27
C LEU A 259 19.67 -10.73 6.30
N GLY A 260 18.72 -11.51 6.81
CA GLY A 260 17.88 -12.37 5.98
C GLY A 260 16.87 -11.56 5.18
N GLU A 261 16.57 -11.97 3.94
CA GLU A 261 15.58 -11.28 3.11
C GLU A 261 14.18 -11.22 3.73
N GLY A 262 13.81 -12.23 4.55
CA GLY A 262 12.57 -12.21 5.32
C GLY A 262 12.55 -11.12 6.40
N GLU A 263 13.68 -10.86 7.06
CA GLU A 263 13.81 -9.76 8.03
C GLU A 263 13.75 -8.41 7.32
N ILE A 264 14.44 -8.29 6.18
CA ILE A 264 14.41 -7.08 5.35
C ILE A 264 12.97 -6.79 4.90
N PHE A 265 12.24 -7.80 4.43
CA PHE A 265 10.83 -7.67 4.08
C PHE A 265 10.00 -7.13 5.25
N GLU A 266 10.11 -7.72 6.45
CA GLU A 266 9.33 -7.29 7.61
C GLU A 266 9.64 -5.86 8.04
N ILE A 267 10.91 -5.46 8.07
CA ILE A 267 11.30 -4.08 8.42
C ILE A 267 10.87 -3.08 7.36
N THR A 268 10.93 -3.45 6.06
CA THR A 268 10.40 -2.60 4.98
C THR A 268 8.91 -2.36 5.16
N VAL A 269 8.15 -3.42 5.46
CA VAL A 269 6.71 -3.33 5.71
C VAL A 269 6.40 -2.52 6.95
N ALA A 270 7.09 -2.75 8.06
CA ALA A 270 6.89 -1.98 9.30
C ALA A 270 7.17 -0.49 9.10
N ALA A 271 8.26 -0.14 8.41
CA ALA A 271 8.60 1.24 8.10
C ALA A 271 7.56 1.91 7.19
N ALA A 272 7.13 1.24 6.12
CA ALA A 272 6.12 1.75 5.19
C ALA A 272 4.74 1.93 5.86
N VAL A 273 4.31 0.93 6.64
CA VAL A 273 3.05 0.96 7.40
C VAL A 273 3.08 2.04 8.46
N GLY A 274 4.16 2.15 9.22
CA GLY A 274 4.30 3.20 10.23
C GLY A 274 4.23 4.63 9.67
N ALA A 275 4.91 4.91 8.57
CA ALA A 275 4.84 6.23 7.92
C ALA A 275 3.42 6.55 7.42
N ALA A 276 2.76 5.57 6.81
CA ALA A 276 1.39 5.73 6.32
C ALA A 276 0.39 5.95 7.45
N LEU A 277 0.53 5.19 8.54
CA LEU A 277 -0.29 5.30 9.75
C LEU A 277 -0.08 6.63 10.47
N HIS A 278 1.14 7.16 10.49
CA HIS A 278 1.40 8.48 11.06
C HIS A 278 0.58 9.57 10.35
N SER A 279 0.57 9.55 9.02
CA SER A 279 -0.24 10.48 8.21
C SER A 279 -1.74 10.24 8.42
N PHE A 280 -2.18 8.98 8.41
CA PHE A 280 -3.58 8.63 8.66
C PHE A 280 -4.08 9.12 10.02
N ASP A 281 -3.32 8.87 11.10
CA ASP A 281 -3.72 9.28 12.45
C ASP A 281 -3.74 10.79 12.61
N ALA A 282 -2.79 11.49 11.99
CA ALA A 282 -2.78 12.95 11.99
C ALA A 282 -4.03 13.53 11.32
N GLY A 283 -4.42 12.98 10.16
CA GLY A 283 -5.65 13.35 9.47
C GLY A 283 -6.90 13.05 10.29
N SER A 284 -7.02 11.85 10.85
CA SER A 284 -8.17 11.45 11.67
C SER A 284 -8.32 12.32 12.93
N ARG A 285 -7.21 12.61 13.63
CA ARG A 285 -7.21 13.53 14.77
C ARG A 285 -7.67 14.93 14.39
N ALA A 286 -7.22 15.45 13.24
CA ALA A 286 -7.62 16.78 12.77
C ALA A 286 -9.12 16.87 12.45
N LEU A 287 -9.77 15.74 12.11
CA LEU A 287 -11.21 15.66 11.90
C LEU A 287 -12.03 15.53 13.20
N GLY A 288 -11.37 15.37 14.36
CA GLY A 288 -12.05 15.02 15.61
C GLY A 288 -12.56 13.58 15.65
N ALA A 289 -12.12 12.74 14.71
CA ALA A 289 -12.39 11.32 14.67
C ALA A 289 -11.26 10.60 15.41
N ALA A 290 -11.40 10.46 16.73
CA ALA A 290 -10.53 9.65 17.58
C ALA A 290 -11.35 8.66 18.40
#